data_AF-T1GNB6-F1
#
_entry.id   AF-T1GNB6-F1
#
_cell.length_a   1.000
_cell.length_b   1.000
_cell.length_c   1.000
_cell.angle_alpha   90.00
_cell.angle_beta   90.00
_cell.angle_gamma   90.00
#
_symmetry.space_group_name_H-M   'P 1'
#
loop_
_entity.id
_entity.type
_entity.pdbx_description
1 polymer ?
#
loop_
_entity_poly.entity_id
_entity_poly.type
_entity_poly.pdbx_seq_one_letter_code
_entity_poly.pdbx_strand_id
1 'polypeptide(L)' 'MNLQNLNKLGSSHLITVDFSHNIISEINLETFDGLENLKFLDLSFNKISKIPSRILEGIQNLETLNLSHNCLDN' A
#
# COMPACT_ATOMS: atom_id res chain seq x y z
N MET A 1 -8.66 -5.21 -8.80
CA MET A 1 -7.32 -5.84 -8.79
C MET A 1 -7.01 -6.26 -7.36
N ASN A 2 -6.31 -7.37 -7.12
CA ASN A 2 -5.96 -7.77 -5.75
C ASN A 2 -4.70 -7.01 -5.32
N LEU A 3 -4.78 -6.22 -4.24
CA LEU A 3 -3.65 -5.50 -3.65
C LEU A 3 -2.43 -6.41 -3.46
N GLN A 4 -2.65 -7.66 -3.05
CA GLN A 4 -1.60 -8.63 -2.72
C GLN A 4 -0.75 -9.09 -3.91
N ASN A 5 -1.15 -8.78 -5.14
CA ASN A 5 -0.38 -9.10 -6.35
C ASN A 5 0.28 -7.86 -6.98
N LEU A 6 0.28 -6.71 -6.30
CA LEU A 6 0.80 -5.46 -6.83
C LEU A 6 2.32 -5.53 -7.14
N ASN A 7 3.07 -6.26 -6.32
CA ASN A 7 4.49 -6.56 -6.54
C ASN A 7 4.78 -7.37 -7.83
N LYS A 8 3.80 -8.10 -8.37
CA LYS A 8 3.98 -8.94 -9.58
C LYS A 8 3.94 -8.17 -10.90
N LEU A 9 3.68 -6.86 -10.87
CA LEU A 9 3.49 -6.07 -12.09
C LEU A 9 4.78 -5.58 -12.73
N GLY A 10 5.96 -5.92 -12.18
CA GLY A 10 7.23 -5.41 -12.71
C GLY A 10 7.31 -3.89 -12.54
N SER A 11 7.05 -3.44 -11.32
CA SER A 11 6.52 -2.12 -11.00
C SER A 11 7.53 -0.98 -10.94
N SER A 12 8.65 -1.08 -11.66
CA SER A 12 9.63 0.00 -11.77
C SER A 12 9.07 1.30 -12.40
N HIS A 13 7.82 1.31 -12.84
CA HIS A 13 7.17 2.48 -13.44
C HIS A 13 5.98 3.02 -12.64
N LEU A 14 5.55 2.36 -11.57
CA LEU A 14 4.40 2.83 -10.79
C LEU A 14 4.80 4.01 -9.92
N ILE A 15 4.20 5.17 -10.16
CA ILE A 15 4.40 6.41 -9.39
C ILE A 15 3.23 6.66 -8.44
N THR A 16 2.01 6.35 -8.89
CA THR A 16 0.77 6.56 -8.14
C THR A 16 -0.07 5.29 -8.17
N VAL A 17 -0.53 4.87 -7.00
CA VAL A 17 -1.41 3.72 -6.82
C VAL A 17 -2.59 4.13 -5.93
N ASP A 18 -3.80 3.84 -6.42
CA ASP A 18 -5.05 4.11 -5.70
C ASP A 18 -5.82 2.79 -5.48
N PHE A 19 -5.94 2.42 -4.20
CA PHE A 19 -6.75 1.32 -3.69
C PHE A 19 -7.79 1.83 -2.67
N SER A 20 -8.12 3.11 -2.71
CA SER A 20 -9.14 3.70 -1.85
C SER A 20 -10.53 3.06 -2.07
N HIS A 21 -11.40 3.14 -1.08
CA HIS A 21 -12.78 2.64 -1.15
C HIS A 21 -12.91 1.15 -1.49
N ASN A 22 -12.02 0.33 -0.94
CA ASN A 22 -12.09 -1.12 -1.04
C ASN A 22 -12.42 -1.76 0.32
N ILE A 23 -12.33 -3.09 0.37
CA ILE A 23 -12.57 -3.88 1.59
C ILE A 23 -11.28 -4.54 2.11
N ILE A 24 -10.12 -3.90 1.88
CA ILE A 24 -8.82 -4.43 2.31
C ILE A 24 -8.76 -4.41 3.83
N SER A 25 -8.57 -5.57 4.45
CA SER A 25 -8.42 -5.70 5.91
C SER A 25 -6.99 -6.03 6.35
N GLU A 26 -6.19 -6.59 5.44
CA GLU A 26 -4.84 -7.08 5.71
C GLU A 26 -3.91 -6.70 4.56
N ILE A 27 -2.67 -6.37 4.91
CA ILE A 27 -1.59 -6.13 3.94
C ILE A 27 -0.43 -7.07 4.27
N ASN A 28 0.08 -7.78 3.28
CA ASN A 28 1.21 -8.69 3.47
C ASN A 28 2.52 -7.90 3.45
N LEU A 29 3.56 -8.47 4.03
CA LEU A 29 4.89 -7.84 4.06
C LEU A 29 5.43 -7.53 2.66
N GLU A 30 5.21 -8.46 1.72
CA GLU A 30 5.77 -8.40 0.36
C GLU A 30 4.86 -7.65 -0.64
N THR A 31 3.71 -7.13 -0.20
CA THR A 31 2.70 -6.51 -1.09
C THR A 31 3.29 -5.40 -1.95
N PHE A 32 4.24 -4.65 -1.39
CA PHE A 32 4.85 -3.48 -2.02
C PHE A 32 6.32 -3.67 -2.39
N ASP A 33 6.82 -4.91 -2.39
CA ASP A 33 8.19 -5.17 -2.80
C ASP A 33 8.42 -4.79 -4.26
N GLY A 34 9.57 -4.15 -4.53
CA GLY A 34 9.94 -3.69 -5.87
C GLY A 34 9.13 -2.48 -6.37
N LEU A 35 8.33 -1.83 -5.52
CA LEU A 35 7.63 -0.58 -5.82
C LEU A 35 8.50 0.66 -5.51
N GLU A 36 9.80 0.58 -5.83
CA GLU A 36 10.77 1.58 -5.41
C GLU A 36 10.44 2.99 -5.93
N ASN A 37 9.79 3.13 -7.09
CA ASN A 37 9.46 4.42 -7.68
C ASN A 37 8.09 4.98 -7.25
N LEU A 38 7.37 4.28 -6.36
CA LEU A 38 6.07 4.71 -5.89
C LEU A 38 6.20 5.96 -5.01
N LYS A 39 5.45 7.01 -5.37
CA LYS A 39 5.41 8.29 -4.65
C LYS A 39 4.09 8.51 -3.91
N PHE A 40 2.99 8.04 -4.49
CA PHE A 40 1.65 8.24 -3.94
C PHE A 40 0.92 6.91 -3.78
N LEU A 41 0.50 6.61 -2.57
CA LEU A 41 -0.32 5.44 -2.25
C LEU A 41 -1.55 5.84 -1.47
N ASP A 42 -2.72 5.64 -2.07
CA ASP A 42 -4.01 5.82 -1.38
C ASP A 42 -4.62 4.47 -1.00
N LEU A 43 -4.76 4.25 0.30
CA LEU A 43 -5.41 3.08 0.93
C LEU A 43 -6.59 3.53 1.81
N SER A 44 -7.09 4.75 1.63
CA SER A 44 -8.16 5.30 2.45
C SER A 44 -9.49 4.57 2.25
N PHE A 45 -10.39 4.69 3.22
CA PHE A 45 -11.71 4.04 3.19
C PHE A 45 -11.62 2.53 2.95
N ASN A 46 -10.73 1.87 3.70
CA ASN A 46 -10.59 0.42 3.76
C ASN A 46 -10.89 -0.09 5.19
N LYS A 47 -10.53 -1.34 5.49
CA LYS A 47 -10.75 -1.98 6.80
C LYS A 47 -9.42 -2.41 7.45
N ILE A 48 -8.33 -1.74 7.11
CA ILE A 48 -6.99 -2.10 7.58
C ILE A 48 -6.92 -1.82 9.08
N SER A 49 -6.63 -2.84 9.87
CA SER A 49 -6.49 -2.70 11.33
C SER A 49 -5.04 -2.65 11.79
N LYS A 50 -4.11 -3.19 10.99
CA LYS A 50 -2.68 -3.24 11.31
C LYS A 50 -1.85 -3.03 10.05
N ILE A 51 -0.73 -2.36 10.23
CA ILE A 51 0.27 -2.16 9.19
C ILE A 51 1.54 -2.91 9.61
N PRO A 52 2.05 -3.83 8.78
CA PRO A 52 3.32 -4.49 9.06
C PRO A 52 4.45 -3.46 9.20
N SER A 53 5.29 -3.60 10.22
CA SER A 53 6.35 -2.62 10.55
C SER A 53 7.38 -2.42 9.44
N ARG A 54 7.53 -3.39 8.53
CA ARG A 54 8.49 -3.37 7.41
C ARG A 54 7.87 -3.03 6.07
N ILE A 55 6.58 -2.67 6.03
CA ILE A 55 5.88 -2.42 4.76
C ILE A 55 6.49 -1.28 3.93
N LEU A 56 7.16 -0.34 4.61
CA LEU A 56 7.79 0.83 4.00
C LEU A 56 9.14 0.48 3.34
N GLU A 57 9.73 -0.69 3.61
CA GLU A 57 11.00 -1.11 3.01
C GLU A 57 10.90 -1.31 1.49
N GLY A 58 9.71 -1.68 0.98
CA GLY A 58 9.44 -1.84 -0.45
C GLY A 58 9.09 -0.54 -1.20
N ILE A 59 8.74 0.54 -0.47
CA ILE A 59 8.26 1.82 -1.02
C ILE A 59 9.08 3.00 -0.50
N GLN A 60 10.40 2.92 -0.69
CA GLN A 60 11.38 3.83 -0.09
C GLN A 60 11.27 5.28 -0.57
N ASN A 61 10.72 5.51 -1.77
CA ASN A 61 10.53 6.86 -2.33
C ASN A 61 9.09 7.39 -2.14
N LEU A 62 8.31 6.80 -1.24
CA LEU A 62 6.94 7.23 -0.98
C LEU A 62 6.91 8.63 -0.37
N GLU A 63 6.21 9.55 -1.03
CA GLU A 63 6.04 10.94 -0.60
C GLU A 63 4.72 11.12 0.15
N THR A 64 3.69 10.35 -0.19
CA THR A 64 2.36 10.45 0.42
C THR A 64 1.72 9.08 0.59
N LEU A 65 1.30 8.80 1.82
CA LEU A 65 0.52 7.63 2.21
C LEU A 65 -0.80 8.08 2.83
N ASN A 66 -1.92 7.78 2.17
CA ASN A 66 -3.24 8.04 2.74
C ASN A 66 -3.83 6.75 3.32
N LEU A 67 -3.95 6.71 4.64
CA LEU A 67 -4.56 5.61 5.40
C LEU A 67 -5.82 6.04 6.14
N SER A 68 -6.34 7.23 5.84
CA SER A 68 -7.53 7.77 6.50
C SER A 68 -8.74 6.83 6.33
N HIS A 69 -9.67 6.87 7.28
CA HIS A 69 -10.87 6.04 7.24
C HIS A 69 -10.56 4.53 7.15
N ASN A 70 -9.60 4.07 7.97
CA ASN A 70 -9.33 2.66 8.24
C ASN A 70 -9.62 2.32 9.72
N CYS A 71 -9.35 1.08 10.12
CA CYS A 71 -9.57 0.57 11.47
C CYS A 71 -8.26 0.51 12.29
N LEU A 72 -7.31 1.40 12.02
CA LEU A 72 -6.00 1.42 12.68
C LEU A 72 -6.20 1.81 14.15
N ASP A 73 -5.80 0.91 15.05
CA ASP A 73 -5.72 1.22 16.47
C ASP A 73 -4.54 2.16 16.73
N ASN A 74 -4.73 3.14 17.61
CA ASN A 74 -3.68 4.07 18.05
C ASN A 74 -2.62 3.39 18.92
#